data_AF-W0JCG7-F1
#
_entry.id   AF-W0JCG7-F1
#
_cell.length_a   1.000
_cell.length_b   1.000
_cell.length_c   1.000
_cell.angle_alpha   90.00
_cell.angle_beta   90.00
_cell.angle_gamma   90.00
#
_symmetry.space_group_name_H-M   'P 1'
#
loop_
_entity.id
_entity.type
_entity.pdbx_description
1 polymer ?
#
loop_
_entity_poly.entity_id
_entity_poly.type
_entity_poly.pdbx_seq_one_letter_code
_entity_poly.pdbx_strand_id
1 'polypeptide(L)'
;MKTEKQWKVPDNALPTMAVLGDRLYLKFKPGTPVDHTVPVKNSPLVLVDVAENGEVLGIERIPEPRSWSVESICKEARVKIPAAVAARTKVKVHREEAAVA
;
A
#
# COMPACT_ATOMS: atom_id res chain seq x y z
N MET A 1 18.41 18.30 10.44
CA MET A 1 17.69 17.03 10.22
C MET A 1 16.82 17.20 8.98
N LYS A 2 16.99 16.38 7.93
CA LYS A 2 16.03 16.38 6.81
C LYS A 2 14.77 15.66 7.31
N THR A 3 13.65 16.36 7.35
CA THR A 3 12.34 15.81 7.67
C THR A 3 12.09 14.63 6.74
N GLU A 4 11.91 13.44 7.30
CA GLU A 4 11.59 12.26 6.50
C GLU A 4 10.29 12.55 5.73
N LYS A 5 10.32 12.37 4.40
CA LYS A 5 9.20 12.69 3.52
C LYS A 5 8.00 11.84 3.93
N GLN A 6 6.96 12.47 4.45
CA GLN A 6 5.70 11.81 4.77
C GLN A 6 4.75 11.94 3.58
N TRP A 7 4.30 10.81 3.03
CA TRP A 7 3.40 10.80 1.87
C TRP A 7 1.93 10.86 2.30
N LYS A 8 1.05 11.33 1.40
CA LYS A 8 -0.39 11.46 1.66
C LYS A 8 -1.20 10.70 0.62
N VAL A 9 -2.27 10.10 1.10
CA VAL A 9 -3.30 9.46 0.26
C VAL A 9 -4.35 10.50 -0.15
N PRO A 10 -4.91 10.43 -1.38
CA PRO A 10 -6.05 11.27 -1.77
C PRO A 10 -7.30 11.04 -0.88
N ASP A 11 -8.03 12.10 -0.54
CA ASP A 11 -9.17 12.04 0.39
C ASP A 11 -10.35 11.18 -0.11
N ASN A 12 -10.48 11.06 -1.43
CA ASN A 12 -11.51 10.26 -2.10
C ASN A 12 -11.07 8.83 -2.43
N ALA A 13 -9.87 8.42 -2.02
CA ALA A 13 -9.38 7.07 -2.29
C ALA A 13 -10.30 5.99 -1.70
N LEU A 14 -10.37 4.86 -2.40
CA LEU A 14 -11.08 3.66 -1.96
C LEU A 14 -10.06 2.53 -1.79
N PRO A 15 -9.44 2.40 -0.60
CA PRO A 15 -8.39 1.43 -0.38
C PRO A 15 -8.90 0.02 -0.66
N THR A 16 -8.19 -0.67 -1.54
CA THR A 16 -8.41 -2.06 -1.86
C THR A 16 -7.18 -2.83 -1.44
N MET A 17 -7.34 -3.73 -0.49
CA MET A 17 -6.28 -4.64 -0.06
C MET A 17 -6.35 -5.91 -0.89
N ALA A 18 -5.23 -6.38 -1.43
CA ALA A 18 -5.09 -7.59 -2.21
C ALA A 18 -3.96 -8.45 -1.64
N VAL A 19 -4.18 -9.75 -1.52
CA VAL A 19 -3.10 -10.73 -1.27
C VAL A 19 -2.77 -11.39 -2.60
N LEU A 20 -1.50 -11.36 -3.01
CA LEU A 20 -0.98 -11.94 -4.26
C LEU A 20 0.28 -12.73 -3.92
N GLY A 21 0.24 -14.05 -4.04
CA GLY A 21 1.34 -14.92 -3.60
C GLY A 21 1.68 -14.67 -2.12
N ASP A 22 2.93 -14.32 -1.86
CA ASP A 22 3.48 -13.96 -0.55
C ASP A 22 3.46 -12.45 -0.26
N ARG A 23 2.71 -11.66 -1.04
CA ARG A 23 2.68 -10.19 -0.94
C ARG A 23 1.29 -9.67 -0.62
N LEU A 24 1.27 -8.59 0.15
CA LEU A 24 0.11 -7.78 0.49
C LEU A 24 0.22 -6.44 -0.25
N TYR A 25 -0.79 -6.13 -1.04
CA TYR A 25 -0.92 -4.89 -1.76
C TYR A 25 -2.07 -4.07 -1.20
N LEU A 26 -1.82 -2.84 -0.81
CA LEU A 26 -2.85 -1.86 -0.45
C LEU A 26 -2.89 -0.79 -1.53
N LYS A 27 -3.89 -0.84 -2.42
CA LYS A 27 -4.05 0.11 -3.52
C LYS A 27 -5.06 1.20 -3.15
N PHE A 28 -4.69 2.46 -3.32
CA PHE A 28 -5.57 3.61 -3.11
C PHE A 28 -6.25 4.08 -4.40
N LYS A 29 -5.58 3.88 -5.53
CA LYS A 29 -6.06 4.29 -6.86
C LYS A 29 -5.85 3.15 -7.88
N PRO A 30 -6.84 2.26 -8.05
CA PRO A 30 -6.72 1.13 -8.97
C PRO A 30 -6.63 1.61 -10.42
N GLY A 31 -5.86 0.88 -11.25
CA GLY A 31 -5.72 1.17 -12.69
C GLY A 31 -4.86 2.38 -13.03
N THR A 32 -4.27 3.06 -12.05
CA THR A 32 -3.29 4.13 -12.30
C THR A 32 -1.91 3.49 -12.50
N PRO A 33 -1.18 3.85 -13.58
CA PRO A 33 0.20 3.41 -13.77
C PRO A 33 1.07 3.85 -12.59
N VAL A 34 1.98 2.99 -12.16
CA VAL A 34 2.98 3.34 -11.15
C VAL A 34 4.10 4.10 -11.83
N ASP A 35 4.33 5.35 -11.41
CA ASP A 35 5.44 6.14 -11.94
C ASP A 35 6.75 5.83 -11.22
N HIS A 36 6.70 5.73 -9.88
CA HIS A 36 7.86 5.37 -9.08
C HIS A 36 7.49 4.58 -7.83
N THR A 37 8.39 3.67 -7.44
CA THR A 37 8.29 2.87 -6.21
C THR A 37 9.44 3.24 -5.28
N VAL A 38 9.12 3.56 -4.02
CA VAL A 38 10.10 4.02 -3.03
C VAL A 38 10.23 2.99 -1.90
N PRO A 39 11.45 2.49 -1.60
CA PRO A 39 11.65 1.61 -0.46
C PRO A 39 11.63 2.37 0.86
N VAL A 40 11.00 1.78 1.88
CA VAL A 40 11.00 2.34 3.23
C VAL A 40 12.32 1.97 3.91
N LYS A 41 13.15 2.97 4.20
CA LYS A 41 14.53 2.83 4.71
C LYS A 41 14.69 1.83 5.88
N ASN A 42 13.69 1.71 6.75
CA ASN A 42 13.73 0.85 7.94
C ASN A 42 12.70 -0.30 7.90
N SER A 43 12.04 -0.52 6.76
CA SER A 43 11.21 -1.69 6.53
C SER A 43 11.47 -2.18 5.11
N PRO A 44 12.49 -3.03 4.88
CA PRO A 44 12.98 -3.38 3.55
C PRO A 44 11.96 -4.18 2.73
N LEU A 45 10.91 -4.67 3.38
CA LEU A 45 9.81 -5.41 2.77
C LEU A 45 8.63 -4.50 2.40
N VAL A 46 8.73 -3.19 2.63
CA VAL A 46 7.66 -2.22 2.36
C VAL A 46 8.09 -1.26 1.27
N LEU A 47 7.27 -1.19 0.24
CA LEU A 47 7.42 -0.31 -0.92
C LEU A 47 6.20 0.61 -1.03
N VAL A 48 6.42 1.86 -1.40
CA VAL A 48 5.35 2.84 -1.65
C VAL A 48 5.33 3.20 -3.13
N ASP A 49 4.21 2.95 -3.79
CA ASP A 49 3.97 3.34 -5.17
C ASP A 49 3.41 4.76 -5.21
N VAL A 50 4.02 5.63 -6.01
CA VAL A 50 3.74 7.05 -6.03
C VAL A 50 3.63 7.54 -7.47
N ALA A 51 2.68 8.44 -7.73
CA ALA A 51 2.52 9.11 -9.01
C ALA A 51 3.50 10.29 -9.17
N GLU A 52 3.67 10.80 -10.39
CA GLU A 52 4.55 11.93 -10.71
C GLU A 52 4.26 13.17 -9.84
N ASN A 53 2.99 13.41 -9.54
CA ASN A 53 2.53 14.51 -8.68
C ASN A 53 2.80 14.29 -7.17
N GLY A 54 3.36 13.14 -6.79
CA GLY A 54 3.67 12.78 -5.39
C GLY A 54 2.52 12.12 -4.62
N GLU A 55 1.39 11.80 -5.25
CA GLU A 55 0.28 11.08 -4.63
C GLU A 55 0.62 9.59 -4.42
N VAL A 56 0.22 9.02 -3.27
CA VAL A 56 0.36 7.58 -3.03
C VAL A 56 -0.70 6.81 -3.81
N LEU A 57 -0.24 5.92 -4.69
CA LEU A 57 -1.07 5.03 -5.50
C LEU A 57 -1.31 3.70 -4.80
N GLY A 58 -0.30 3.20 -4.08
CA GLY A 58 -0.36 1.95 -3.36
C GLY A 58 0.81 1.72 -2.42
N ILE A 59 0.70 0.66 -1.62
CA ILE A 59 1.76 0.14 -0.76
C ILE A 59 1.86 -1.36 -1.03
N GLU A 60 3.05 -1.85 -1.30
CA GLU A 60 3.36 -3.27 -1.39
C GLU A 60 4.16 -3.70 -0.16
N ARG A 61 3.79 -4.84 0.43
CA ARG A 61 4.41 -5.38 1.64
C ARG A 61 4.47 -6.90 1.59
N ILE A 62 5.62 -7.52 1.86
CA ILE A 62 5.66 -8.96 2.19
C ILE A 62 5.17 -9.11 3.64
N PRO A 63 4.01 -9.73 3.90
CA PRO A 63 3.38 -9.60 5.19
C PRO A 63 3.87 -10.69 6.16
N GLU A 64 4.46 -10.30 7.30
CA GLU A 64 4.61 -11.20 8.45
C GLU A 64 3.27 -11.40 9.18
N PRO A 65 2.94 -12.61 9.69
CA PRO A 65 1.58 -13.06 10.04
C PRO A 65 0.91 -12.39 11.26
N ARG A 66 1.44 -11.28 11.79
CA ARG A 66 0.87 -10.60 12.96
C ARG A 66 -0.11 -9.52 12.53
N SER A 67 -1.39 -9.89 12.37
CA SER A 67 -2.58 -9.01 12.30
C SER A 67 -2.44 -7.72 11.47
N TRP A 68 -3.05 -7.66 10.30
CA TRP A 68 -2.97 -6.50 9.41
C TRP A 68 -4.22 -5.62 9.48
N SER A 69 -3.99 -4.31 9.60
CA SER A 69 -5.01 -3.28 9.37
C SER A 69 -4.44 -2.23 8.40
N VAL A 70 -5.30 -1.52 7.67
CA VAL A 70 -4.87 -0.46 6.76
C VAL A 70 -4.08 0.62 7.49
N GLU A 71 -4.49 0.97 8.71
CA GLU A 71 -3.76 1.94 9.52
C GLU A 71 -2.36 1.43 9.89
N SER A 72 -2.23 0.16 10.29
CA SER A 72 -0.94 -0.46 10.60
C SER A 72 0.00 -0.47 9.38
N ILE A 73 -0.53 -0.83 8.20
CA ILE A 73 0.23 -0.85 6.95
C ILE A 73 0.69 0.56 6.57
N CYS A 74 -0.22 1.54 6.64
CA CYS A 74 0.11 2.94 6.33
C CYS A 74 1.14 3.52 7.30
N LYS A 75 1.02 3.21 8.60
CA LYS A 75 1.98 3.63 9.63
C LYS A 75 3.37 3.08 9.34
N GLU A 76 3.48 1.80 9.01
CA GLU A 76 4.75 1.17 8.66
C GLU A 76 5.35 1.78 7.39
N ALA A 77 4.51 2.05 6.39
CA ALA A 77 4.88 2.70 5.14
C ALA A 77 5.13 4.22 5.27
N ARG A 78 4.94 4.81 6.46
CA ARG A 78 5.03 6.27 6.72
C ARG A 78 4.09 7.09 5.81
N VAL A 79 2.93 6.53 5.51
CA VAL A 79 1.87 7.15 4.72
C VAL A 79 0.79 7.67 5.66
N LYS A 80 0.41 8.94 5.52
CA LYS A 80 -0.74 9.52 6.23
C LYS A 80 -2.02 9.17 5.48
N ILE A 81 -2.91 8.46 6.15
CA ILE A 81 -4.24 8.09 5.64
C ILE A 81 -5.34 8.85 6.39
N PRO A 82 -6.32 9.45 5.70
CA PRO A 82 -7.51 9.99 6.36
C PRO A 82 -8.38 8.89 6.99
N ALA A 83 -8.96 9.14 8.17
CA ALA A 83 -9.78 8.15 8.88
C ALA A 83 -10.96 7.64 8.03
N ALA A 84 -11.62 8.54 7.29
CA ALA A 84 -12.70 8.17 6.37
C ALA A 84 -12.23 7.26 5.22
N VAL A 85 -10.99 7.40 4.76
CA VAL A 85 -10.39 6.50 3.76
C VAL A 85 -10.12 5.13 4.37
N ALA A 86 -9.51 5.08 5.56
CA ALA A 86 -9.22 3.82 6.27
C ALA A 86 -10.48 2.97 6.51
N ALA A 87 -11.60 3.61 6.88
CA ALA A 87 -12.87 2.94 7.14
C ALA A 87 -13.53 2.30 5.89
N ARG A 88 -13.15 2.71 4.68
CA ARG A 88 -13.75 2.25 3.41
C ARG A 88 -13.01 1.07 2.77
N THR A 89 -12.13 0.42 3.52
CA THR A 89 -11.26 -0.63 2.99
C THR A 89 -12.06 -1.84 2.52
N LYS A 90 -11.77 -2.30 1.29
CA LYS A 90 -12.26 -3.57 0.76
C LYS A 90 -11.11 -4.57 0.70
N VAL A 91 -11.33 -5.78 1.20
CA VAL A 91 -10.38 -6.89 1.08
C VAL A 91 -10.73 -7.71 -0.16
N LYS A 92 -9.76 -7.89 -1.05
CA LYS A 92 -9.79 -8.81 -2.18
C LYS A 92 -8.76 -9.90 -1.93
N VAL A 93 -9.16 -11.15 -2.06
CA VAL A 93 -8.23 -12.27 -2.01
C VAL A 93 -8.05 -12.75 -3.44
N HIS A 94 -6.85 -12.58 -3.98
CA HIS A 94 -6.49 -13.13 -5.29
C HIS A 94 -5.74 -14.44 -5.03
N ARG A 95 -6.40 -15.56 -5.31
CA ARG A 95 -5.66 -16.82 -5.44
C ARG A 95 -4.95 -16.76 -6.80
N GLU A 96 -3.62 -16.80 -6.78
CA GLU A 96 -2.90 -17.28 -7.95
C GLU A 96 -3.30 -18.75 -8.10
N GLU A 97 -4.14 -19.07 -9.09
CA GLU A 97 -4.15 -20.42 -9.61
C GLU A 97 -2.74 -20.68 -10.12
N ALA A 98 -2.01 -21.55 -9.43
CA ALA A 98 -0.73 -22.02 -9.93
C ALA A 98 -0.98 -22.54 -11.36
N ALA A 99 -0.37 -21.89 -12.35
CA ALA A 99 -0.30 -22.43 -13.69
C ALA A 99 0.48 -23.74 -13.58
N VAL A 100 -0.27 -24.85 -13.54
CA VAL A 100 0.31 -26.19 -13.59
C VAL A 100 0.90 -26.33 -14.99
N ALA A 101 2.23 -26.30 -15.05
CA ALA A 101 3.02 -26.57 -16.25
C ALA A 101 3.03 -28.07 -16.59
#